data_AF-A0A8J8W9F4-F1
#
_entry.id   AF-A0A8J8W9F4-F1
#
_cell.length_a   1.000
_cell.length_b   1.000
_cell.length_c   1.000
_cell.angle_alpha   90.00
_cell.angle_beta   90.00
_cell.angle_gamma   90.00
#
_symmetry.space_group_name_H-M   'P 1'
#
loop_
_entity.id
_entity.type
_entity.pdbx_description
1 polymer ?
#
loop_
_entity_poly.entity_id
_entity_poly.type
_entity_poly.pdbx_seq_one_letter_code
_entity_poly.pdbx_strand_id
1 'polypeptide(L)'
;MDTLRQRVDTAQAVFDNYNGGLLSSLELGRSVWDVYSSTKSARSHWDAAAPFEGEEIAQILVSYHAMRRSIAGAVASASSKGSTYDKSGVRLMAVGMLQMFENERSNFQQAARAKIPESFHDSIAGPVANLGKEFESAMRALS
;
A
#
# COMPACT_ATOMS: atom_id res chain seq x y z
N MET A 1 4.41 -9.80 7.54
CA MET A 1 3.74 -9.21 6.35
C MET A 1 2.24 -9.40 6.38
N ASP A 2 1.73 -10.51 6.95
CA ASP A 2 0.29 -10.80 6.96
C ASP A 2 -0.55 -9.73 7.66
N THR A 3 -0.08 -9.18 8.79
CA THR A 3 -0.75 -8.07 9.47
C THR A 3 -0.88 -6.86 8.54
N LEU A 4 0.18 -6.49 7.82
CA LEU A 4 0.15 -5.37 6.88
C LEU A 4 -0.80 -5.65 5.72
N ARG A 5 -0.74 -6.85 5.13
CA ARG A 5 -1.68 -7.27 4.08
C ARG A 5 -3.13 -7.17 4.54
N GLN A 6 -3.44 -7.67 5.74
CA GLN A 6 -4.78 -7.60 6.31
C GLN A 6 -5.25 -6.15 6.49
N ARG A 7 -4.36 -5.23 6.91
CA ARG A 7 -4.69 -3.80 7.01
C ARG A 7 -4.96 -3.18 5.65
N VAL A 8 -4.19 -3.53 4.62
CA VAL A 8 -4.41 -3.05 3.26
C VAL A 8 -5.72 -3.60 2.69
N ASP A 9 -6.02 -4.88 2.87
CA ASP A 9 -7.29 -5.51 2.46
C ASP A 9 -8.48 -4.85 3.18
N THR A 10 -8.33 -4.53 4.47
CA THR A 10 -9.34 -3.78 5.24
C THR A 10 -9.55 -2.37 4.67
N ALA A 11 -8.46 -1.66 4.37
CA ALA A 11 -8.55 -0.34 3.75
C ALA A 11 -9.22 -0.39 2.38
N GLN A 12 -8.92 -1.40 1.56
CA GLN A 12 -9.60 -1.62 0.30
C GLN A 12 -11.12 -1.79 0.52
N ALA A 13 -11.54 -2.61 1.48
CA ALA A 13 -12.96 -2.79 1.79
C ALA A 13 -13.63 -1.49 2.26
N VAL A 14 -12.94 -0.66 3.04
CA VAL A 14 -13.43 0.67 3.45
C VAL A 14 -13.55 1.61 2.25
N PHE A 15 -12.56 1.61 1.34
CA PHE A 15 -12.65 2.36 0.09
C PHE A 15 -13.84 1.89 -0.75
N ASP A 16 -14.03 0.58 -0.93
CA ASP A 16 -15.10 0.00 -1.74
C ASP A 16 -16.49 0.40 -1.22
N ASN A 17 -16.66 0.44 0.10
CA ASN A 17 -17.92 0.78 0.76
C ASN A 17 -18.10 2.28 1.03
N TYR A 18 -17.10 3.12 0.73
CA TYR A 18 -17.19 4.56 0.98
C TYR A 18 -18.32 5.20 0.16
N ASN A 19 -19.32 5.71 0.88
CA ASN A 19 -20.54 6.32 0.35
C ASN A 19 -20.65 7.83 0.63
N GLY A 20 -19.62 8.42 1.26
CA GLY A 20 -19.63 9.80 1.69
C GLY A 20 -20.28 10.02 3.05
N GLY A 21 -20.13 11.23 3.59
CA GLY A 21 -20.60 11.60 4.93
C GLY A 21 -19.52 11.50 6.02
N LEU A 22 -19.84 12.03 7.20
CA LEU A 22 -18.85 12.24 8.27
C LEU A 22 -18.31 10.92 8.84
N LEU A 23 -19.20 9.96 9.14
CA LEU A 23 -18.83 8.69 9.77
C LEU A 23 -17.95 7.82 8.86
N SER A 24 -18.32 7.68 7.59
CA SER A 24 -17.52 6.95 6.60
C SER A 24 -16.18 7.64 6.33
N SER A 25 -16.11 8.98 6.44
CA SER A 25 -14.84 9.72 6.31
C SER A 25 -13.91 9.53 7.51
N LEU A 26 -14.45 9.39 8.72
CA LEU A 26 -13.68 9.04 9.92
C LEU A 26 -13.14 7.61 9.84
N GLU A 27 -13.97 6.66 9.40
CA GLU A 27 -13.56 5.27 9.19
C GLU A 27 -12.47 5.17 8.12
N LEU A 28 -12.61 5.92 7.03
CA LEU A 28 -11.59 6.05 5.99
C LEU A 28 -10.26 6.57 6.57
N GLY A 29 -10.30 7.66 7.33
CA GLY A 29 -9.12 8.22 7.99
C GLY A 29 -8.43 7.23 8.93
N ARG A 30 -9.21 6.50 9.74
CA ARG A 30 -8.69 5.47 10.65
C ARG A 30 -8.05 4.32 9.88
N SER A 31 -8.70 3.82 8.84
CA SER A 31 -8.17 2.69 8.07
C SER A 31 -6.86 3.03 7.35
N VAL A 32 -6.76 4.26 6.84
CA VAL A 32 -5.53 4.79 6.25
C VAL A 32 -4.42 4.88 7.29
N TRP A 33 -4.72 5.38 8.49
CA TRP A 33 -3.75 5.43 9.59
C TRP A 33 -3.27 4.03 10.02
N ASP A 34 -4.17 3.05 10.08
CA ASP A 34 -3.83 1.67 10.42
C ASP A 34 -2.88 1.05 9.37
N VAL A 35 -3.08 1.31 8.08
CA VAL A 35 -2.12 0.87 7.05
C VAL A 35 -0.78 1.60 7.19
N TYR A 36 -0.80 2.92 7.40
CA TYR A 36 0.43 3.70 7.59
C TYR A 36 1.27 3.16 8.76
N SER A 37 0.64 3.02 9.94
CA SER A 37 1.30 2.51 11.14
C SER A 37 1.81 1.07 10.96
N SER A 38 1.02 0.19 10.32
CA SER A 38 1.45 -1.17 10.03
C SER A 38 2.58 -1.23 9.00
N THR A 39 2.63 -0.30 8.04
CA THR A 39 3.72 -0.22 7.05
C THR A 39 5.01 0.21 7.72
N LYS A 40 4.93 1.23 8.58
CA LYS A 40 6.06 1.69 9.40
C LYS A 40 6.60 0.58 10.31
N SER A 41 5.71 -0.17 10.97
CA SER A 41 6.10 -1.34 11.78
C SER A 41 6.76 -2.42 10.94
N ALA A 42 6.16 -2.79 9.80
CA ALA A 42 6.74 -3.78 8.90
C ALA A 42 8.13 -3.35 8.39
N ARG A 43 8.30 -2.08 8.01
CA ARG A 43 9.61 -1.53 7.63
C ARG A 43 10.63 -1.65 8.76
N SER A 44 10.25 -1.28 10.00
CA SER A 44 11.13 -1.41 11.16
C SER A 44 11.59 -2.85 11.40
N HIS A 45 10.74 -3.85 11.13
CA HIS A 45 11.13 -5.26 11.21
C HIS A 45 12.12 -5.64 10.12
N TRP A 46 11.95 -5.14 8.90
CA TRP A 46 12.89 -5.34 7.80
C TRP A 46 14.24 -4.70 8.09
N ASP A 47 14.25 -3.47 8.59
CA ASP A 47 15.47 -2.74 8.95
C ASP A 47 16.30 -3.52 9.99
N ALA A 48 15.62 -4.10 10.99
CA ALA A 48 16.22 -4.90 12.06
C ALA A 48 16.60 -6.34 11.66
N ALA A 49 16.10 -6.86 10.54
CA ALA A 49 16.39 -8.22 10.09
C ALA A 49 17.82 -8.35 9.54
N ALA A 50 18.43 -9.53 9.67
CA ALA A 50 19.60 -9.88 8.88
C ALA A 50 19.22 -9.99 7.38
N PRO A 51 20.20 -9.90 6.44
CA PRO A 51 19.95 -10.27 5.05
C PRO A 51 19.37 -11.68 4.94
N PHE A 52 18.45 -11.88 4.00
CA PHE A 52 17.79 -13.17 3.80
C PHE A 52 18.63 -14.10 2.92
N GLU A 53 18.64 -15.40 3.23
CA GLU A 53 19.49 -16.40 2.57
C GLU A 53 18.76 -17.71 2.26
N GLY A 54 19.15 -18.36 1.15
CA GLY A 54 18.68 -19.70 0.82
C GLY A 54 17.18 -19.81 0.56
N GLU A 55 16.54 -20.83 1.12
CA GLU A 55 15.15 -21.21 0.81
C GLU A 55 14.10 -20.22 1.35
N GLU A 56 14.45 -19.37 2.32
CA GLU A 56 13.51 -18.39 2.89
C GLU A 56 13.15 -17.27 1.90
N ILE A 57 14.06 -16.98 0.95
CA ILE A 57 13.89 -15.91 -0.04
C ILE A 57 12.63 -16.16 -0.88
N ALA A 58 12.36 -17.41 -1.27
CA ALA A 58 11.17 -17.74 -2.05
C ALA A 58 9.88 -17.45 -1.29
N GLN A 59 9.81 -17.81 -0.01
CA GLN A 59 8.62 -17.56 0.84
C GLN A 59 8.42 -16.06 1.09
N ILE A 60 9.50 -15.33 1.27
CA ILE A 60 9.48 -13.87 1.43
C ILE A 60 8.99 -13.18 0.17
N LEU A 61 9.46 -13.60 -1.01
CA LEU A 61 9.01 -13.05 -2.30
C LEU A 61 7.52 -13.32 -2.53
N VAL A 62 7.02 -14.51 -2.20
CA VAL A 62 5.58 -14.83 -2.26
C VAL A 62 4.77 -13.86 -1.39
N SER A 63 5.18 -13.67 -0.13
CA SER A 63 4.52 -12.76 0.81
C SER A 63 4.58 -11.31 0.33
N TYR A 64 5.74 -10.90 -0.21
CA TYR A 64 5.96 -9.58 -0.77
C TYR A 64 5.08 -9.31 -2.00
N HIS A 65 4.93 -10.27 -2.90
CA HIS A 65 4.04 -10.16 -4.07
C HIS A 65 2.56 -10.17 -3.72
N ALA A 66 2.14 -10.96 -2.73
CA ALA A 66 0.78 -10.93 -2.23
C ALA A 66 0.44 -9.53 -1.68
N MET A 67 1.37 -8.93 -0.94
CA MET A 67 1.20 -7.56 -0.43
C MET A 67 1.17 -6.51 -1.53
N ARG A 68 2.05 -6.59 -2.54
CA ARG A 68 2.00 -5.69 -3.71
C ARG A 68 0.66 -5.72 -4.43
N ARG A 69 0.06 -6.90 -4.61
CA ARG A 69 -1.27 -7.07 -5.21
C ARG A 69 -2.38 -6.44 -4.37
N SER A 70 -2.32 -6.63 -3.05
CA SER A 70 -3.27 -6.02 -2.11
C SER A 70 -3.19 -4.48 -2.18
N ILE A 71 -1.97 -3.91 -2.23
CA ILE A 71 -1.78 -2.46 -2.38
C ILE A 71 -2.34 -1.96 -3.70
N ALA A 72 -2.08 -2.65 -4.82
CA ALA A 72 -2.65 -2.31 -6.12
C ALA A 72 -4.19 -2.27 -6.08
N GLY A 73 -4.82 -3.26 -5.45
CA GLY A 73 -6.27 -3.30 -5.24
C GLY A 73 -6.79 -2.11 -4.44
N ALA A 74 -6.17 -1.81 -3.30
CA ALA A 74 -6.54 -0.67 -2.46
C ALA A 74 -6.42 0.67 -3.21
N VAL A 75 -5.37 0.86 -4.00
CA VAL A 75 -5.16 2.08 -4.81
C VAL A 75 -6.21 2.21 -5.90
N ALA A 76 -6.52 1.11 -6.60
CA ALA A 76 -7.58 1.09 -7.61
C ALA A 76 -8.93 1.47 -7.00
N SER A 77 -9.30 0.85 -5.87
CA SER A 77 -10.53 1.17 -5.12
C SER A 77 -10.56 2.63 -4.70
N ALA A 78 -9.47 3.15 -4.12
CA ALA A 78 -9.37 4.55 -3.71
C ALA A 78 -9.57 5.51 -4.89
N SER A 79 -8.94 5.27 -6.04
CA SER A 79 -9.05 6.12 -7.24
C SER A 79 -10.48 6.16 -7.81
N SER A 80 -11.21 5.04 -7.71
CA SER A 80 -12.57 4.92 -8.26
C SER A 80 -13.60 5.80 -7.54
N LYS A 81 -13.28 6.28 -6.33
CA LYS A 81 -14.20 7.05 -5.47
C LYS A 81 -14.10 8.57 -5.64
N GLY A 82 -13.40 9.07 -6.67
CA GLY A 82 -13.18 10.51 -6.88
C GLY A 82 -14.45 11.37 -6.76
N SER A 83 -15.53 10.99 -7.44
CA SER A 83 -16.80 11.74 -7.38
C SER A 83 -17.46 11.74 -5.99
N THR A 84 -17.24 10.69 -5.19
CA THR A 84 -17.73 10.61 -3.80
C THR A 84 -16.89 11.49 -2.88
N TYR A 85 -15.58 11.55 -3.09
CA TYR A 85 -14.69 12.46 -2.35
C TYR A 85 -15.01 13.92 -2.63
N ASP A 86 -15.33 14.28 -3.88
CA ASP A 86 -15.77 15.63 -4.26
C ASP A 86 -17.03 16.03 -3.50
N LYS A 87 -18.06 15.19 -3.56
CA LYS A 87 -19.35 15.44 -2.89
C LYS A 87 -19.20 15.56 -1.37
N SER A 88 -18.22 14.88 -0.80
CA SER A 88 -17.97 14.86 0.64
C SER A 88 -16.95 15.92 1.08
N GLY A 89 -16.35 16.67 0.16
CA GLY A 89 -15.33 17.68 0.47
C GLY A 89 -13.99 17.12 0.94
N VAL A 90 -13.70 15.83 0.70
CA VAL A 90 -12.50 15.13 1.21
C VAL A 90 -11.47 14.78 0.14
N ARG A 91 -11.61 15.30 -1.09
CA ARG A 91 -10.69 14.98 -2.20
C ARG A 91 -9.23 15.27 -1.88
N LEU A 92 -8.94 16.44 -1.33
CA LEU A 92 -7.57 16.81 -0.93
C LEU A 92 -7.00 15.86 0.12
N MET A 93 -7.83 15.42 1.07
CA MET A 93 -7.45 14.42 2.06
C MET A 93 -7.13 13.08 1.38
N ALA A 94 -7.97 12.62 0.45
CA ALA A 94 -7.75 11.38 -0.28
C ALA A 94 -6.46 11.41 -1.13
N VAL A 95 -6.16 12.53 -1.79
CA VAL A 95 -4.89 12.73 -2.52
C VAL A 95 -3.70 12.67 -1.55
N GLY A 96 -3.77 13.40 -0.43
CA GLY A 96 -2.71 13.36 0.59
C GLY A 96 -2.49 11.95 1.17
N MET A 97 -3.56 11.18 1.35
CA MET A 97 -3.49 9.78 1.78
C MET A 97 -2.78 8.90 0.75
N LEU A 98 -3.14 9.00 -0.54
CA LEU A 98 -2.46 8.25 -1.60
C LEU A 98 -0.97 8.61 -1.67
N GLN A 99 -0.62 9.88 -1.48
CA GLN A 99 0.77 10.31 -1.50
C GLN A 99 1.56 9.78 -0.31
N MET A 100 0.98 9.74 0.90
CA MET A 100 1.60 9.07 2.05
C MET A 100 1.82 7.58 1.81
N PHE A 101 0.85 6.89 1.21
CA PHE A 101 0.96 5.47 0.88
C PHE A 101 2.04 5.21 -0.17
N GLU A 102 2.15 6.07 -1.19
CA GLU A 102 3.20 5.97 -2.21
C GLU A 102 4.59 6.08 -1.59
N ASN A 103 4.79 7.07 -0.71
CA ASN A 103 6.03 7.28 0.02
C ASN A 103 6.40 6.04 0.86
N GLU A 104 5.45 5.49 1.62
CA GLU A 104 5.70 4.31 2.46
C GLU A 104 5.93 3.05 1.62
N ARG A 105 5.22 2.86 0.51
CA ARG A 105 5.48 1.78 -0.46
C ARG A 105 6.91 1.90 -1.02
N SER A 106 7.35 3.09 -1.38
CA SER A 106 8.70 3.35 -1.88
C SER A 106 9.76 3.00 -0.82
N ASN A 107 9.58 3.49 0.40
CA ASN A 107 10.46 3.17 1.54
C ASN A 107 10.52 1.67 1.83
N PHE A 108 9.37 1.00 1.82
CA PHE A 108 9.29 -0.44 2.04
C PHE A 108 9.98 -1.23 0.94
N GLN A 109 9.86 -0.81 -0.33
CA GLN A 109 10.59 -1.42 -1.43
C GLN A 109 12.11 -1.23 -1.31
N GLN A 110 12.58 -0.06 -0.86
CA GLN A 110 14.01 0.17 -0.61
C GLN A 110 14.54 -0.71 0.52
N ALA A 111 13.84 -0.76 1.66
CA ALA A 111 14.17 -1.67 2.76
C ALA A 111 14.18 -3.13 2.29
N ALA A 112 13.26 -3.50 1.39
CA ALA A 112 13.22 -4.85 0.84
C ALA A 112 14.44 -5.20 -0.02
N ARG A 113 14.84 -4.31 -0.92
CA ARG A 113 16.04 -4.50 -1.75
C ARG A 113 17.32 -4.56 -0.94
N ALA A 114 17.38 -3.90 0.22
CA ALA A 114 18.54 -3.92 1.10
C ALA A 114 18.74 -5.27 1.81
N LYS A 115 17.70 -6.10 1.94
CA LYS A 115 17.75 -7.38 2.64
C LYS A 115 17.66 -8.60 1.73
N ILE A 116 17.08 -8.43 0.53
CA ILE A 116 17.01 -9.49 -0.49
C ILE A 116 18.29 -9.46 -1.34
N PRO A 117 18.97 -10.60 -1.57
CA PRO A 117 20.16 -10.65 -2.42
C PRO A 117 19.90 -10.14 -3.83
N GLU A 118 20.90 -9.51 -4.44
CA GLU A 118 20.80 -8.87 -5.77
C GLU A 118 20.30 -9.82 -6.86
N SER A 119 20.66 -11.11 -6.79
CA SER A 119 20.21 -12.14 -7.73
C SER A 119 18.68 -12.31 -7.79
N PHE A 120 17.96 -11.82 -6.79
CA PHE A 120 16.50 -11.87 -6.71
C PHE A 120 15.83 -10.51 -6.91
N HIS A 121 16.58 -9.43 -7.21
CA HIS A 121 15.99 -8.09 -7.34
C HIS A 121 15.00 -7.97 -8.49
N ASP A 122 15.21 -8.68 -9.60
CA ASP A 122 14.25 -8.72 -10.70
C ASP A 122 12.93 -9.37 -10.26
N SER A 123 13.00 -10.34 -9.33
CA SER A 123 11.81 -10.96 -8.77
C SER A 123 11.02 -9.99 -7.89
N ILE A 124 11.65 -9.02 -7.22
CA ILE A 124 10.98 -8.04 -6.33
C ILE A 124 9.88 -7.27 -7.07
N ALA A 125 10.04 -6.96 -8.36
CA ALA A 125 9.00 -6.29 -9.14
C ALA A 125 7.67 -7.09 -9.12
N GLY A 126 7.76 -8.42 -9.16
CA GLY A 126 6.62 -9.33 -9.06
C GLY A 126 5.59 -9.15 -10.17
N PRO A 127 4.34 -9.61 -9.96
CA PRO A 127 3.29 -9.58 -10.98
C PRO A 127 2.71 -8.17 -11.24
N VAL A 128 2.98 -7.21 -10.35
CA VAL A 128 2.55 -5.82 -10.51
C VAL A 128 3.70 -5.04 -11.12
N ALA A 129 3.67 -4.92 -12.45
CA ALA A 129 4.80 -4.43 -13.26
C ALA A 129 5.29 -3.05 -12.81
N ASN A 130 4.39 -2.14 -12.40
CA ASN A 130 4.79 -0.85 -11.87
C ASN A 130 3.76 -0.24 -10.90
N LEU A 131 3.83 -0.66 -9.64
CA LEU A 131 2.98 -0.14 -8.57
C LEU A 131 3.11 1.39 -8.41
N GLY A 132 4.29 1.98 -8.66
CA GLY A 132 4.48 3.43 -8.63
C GLY A 132 3.61 4.17 -9.67
N LYS A 133 3.55 3.65 -10.91
CA LYS A 133 2.66 4.19 -11.95
C LYS A 133 1.18 4.07 -11.60
N GLU A 134 0.78 3.03 -10.87
CA GLU A 134 -0.60 2.90 -10.39
C GLU A 134 -0.95 4.00 -9.39
N PHE A 135 -0.06 4.30 -8.45
CA PHE A 135 -0.20 5.45 -7.54
C PHE A 135 -0.25 6.78 -8.30
N GLU A 136 0.65 7.02 -9.25
CA GLU A 136 0.64 8.23 -10.07
C GLU A 136 -0.68 8.39 -10.85
N SER A 137 -1.17 7.30 -11.44
CA SER A 137 -2.42 7.28 -12.19
C SER A 137 -3.61 7.55 -11.27
N ALA A 138 -3.63 6.95 -10.08
CA ALA A 138 -4.66 7.18 -9.07
C ALA A 138 -4.67 8.64 -8.59
N MET A 139 -3.50 9.22 -8.32
CA MET A 139 -3.39 10.62 -7.91
C MET A 139 -3.87 11.57 -9.02
N ARG A 140 -3.54 11.30 -10.29
CA ARG A 140 -4.05 12.08 -11.43
C ARG A 140 -5.56 11.98 -11.60
N ALA A 141 -6.15 10.80 -11.37
CA ALA A 141 -7.60 10.63 -11.42
C ALA A 141 -8.33 11.43 -10.31
N LEU A 142 -7.62 11.73 -9.22
CA LEU A 142 -8.11 12.51 -8.08
C LEU A 142 -7.59 13.96 -8.05
N SER A 143 -6.88 14.41 -9.10
CA SER A 143 -6.48 15.82 -9.29
C SER A 143 -7.47 16.52 -10.20
#